data_AF-A0A968D035-F1
#
_entry.id   AF-A0A968D035-F1
#
_cell.length_a   1.000
_cell.length_b   1.000
_cell.length_c   1.000
_cell.angle_alpha   90.00
_cell.angle_beta   90.00
_cell.angle_gamma   90.00
#
_symmetry.space_group_name_H-M   'P 1'
#
loop_
_entity.id
_entity.type
_entity.pdbx_description
1 polymer ?
#
loop_
_entity_poly.entity_id
_entity_poly.type
_entity_poly.pdbx_seq_one_letter_code
_entity_poly.pdbx_strand_id
1 'polypeptide(L)'
;MKNRINFFLFAIIVLVACGETYESDKYGKYDRTDLRYYAYAPPLIPHPVINPACLDCHEQGLVVEGFKAPVTPHPELSNCQQCHIRAPEDIEPFRENRFVGLKEPQSLDLPQPAGPPLIPHRVFMREDCLVCHADSTREEIIQTTHPERVNCLQCHVEQDRQMELFKDNTTLAEKVQ
;
A
#
# COMPACT_ATOMS: atom_id res chain seq x y z
N MET A 1 49.11 35.27 49.71
CA MET A 1 47.83 34.58 50.00
C MET A 1 47.48 33.70 48.80
N LYS A 2 47.49 32.38 49.00
CA LYS A 2 47.18 31.35 47.99
C LYS A 2 45.68 31.03 48.08
N ASN A 3 44.92 31.13 46.99
CA ASN A 3 43.60 30.49 46.81
C ASN A 3 43.59 29.91 45.39
N ARG A 4 43.86 28.61 45.20
CA ARG A 4 42.95 27.45 45.28
C ARG A 4 41.72 27.54 44.35
N ILE A 5 41.92 27.00 43.14
CA ILE A 5 41.12 25.97 42.44
C ILE A 5 39.66 25.83 42.92
N ASN A 6 38.71 26.01 41.99
CA ASN A 6 37.58 25.10 41.83
C ASN A 6 37.18 25.02 40.35
N PHE A 7 37.77 24.00 39.72
CA PHE A 7 37.21 23.25 38.60
C PHE A 7 35.85 22.66 39.04
N PHE A 8 34.93 22.41 38.10
CA PHE A 8 33.53 21.98 38.29
C PHE A 8 32.51 23.10 38.51
N LEU A 9 31.92 23.57 37.40
CA LEU A 9 30.47 23.41 37.24
C LEU A 9 30.15 23.36 35.73
N PHE A 10 30.04 22.12 35.27
CA PHE A 10 29.48 21.70 34.00
C PHE A 10 27.98 22.09 34.02
N ALA A 11 27.62 23.27 33.54
CA ALA A 11 26.22 23.62 33.28
C ALA A 11 25.89 23.19 31.84
N ILE A 12 25.65 21.89 31.68
CA ILE A 12 25.00 21.35 30.48
C ILE A 12 23.59 21.95 30.46
N ILE A 13 23.40 22.94 29.59
CA ILE A 13 22.08 23.38 29.16
C ILE A 13 21.54 22.24 28.30
N VAL A 14 20.74 21.37 28.90
CA VAL A 14 19.93 20.38 28.18
C VAL A 14 18.87 21.16 27.42
N LEU A 15 19.11 21.33 26.11
CA LEU A 15 18.09 21.64 25.13
C LEU A 15 17.03 20.52 25.21
N VAL A 16 15.94 20.78 25.92
CA VAL A 16 14.70 20.04 25.77
C VAL A 16 14.18 20.39 24.38
N ALA A 17 14.69 19.69 23.37
CA ALA A 17 13.99 19.59 22.11
C ALA A 17 12.65 18.91 22.42
N CYS A 18 11.55 19.58 22.10
CA CYS A 18 10.24 18.94 21.96
C CYS A 18 10.34 17.93 20.80
N GLY A 19 10.97 16.79 21.04
CA GLY A 19 10.74 15.61 20.24
C GLY A 19 9.37 15.10 20.65
N GLU A 20 8.37 15.34 19.80
CA GLU A 20 7.17 14.50 19.84
C GLU A 20 7.66 13.06 19.80
N THR A 21 7.45 12.32 20.88
CA THR A 21 7.77 10.90 20.94
C THR A 21 6.89 10.24 19.89
N TYR A 22 7.51 9.79 18.80
CA TYR A 22 6.83 9.02 17.79
C TYR A 22 6.50 7.67 18.42
N GLU A 23 5.22 7.40 18.60
CA GLU A 23 4.76 6.13 19.17
C GLU A 23 4.44 5.20 17.98
N SER A 24 5.40 4.34 17.64
CA SER A 24 5.33 3.41 16.50
C SER A 24 4.30 2.28 16.71
N ASP A 25 3.94 2.02 17.96
CA ASP A 25 2.99 0.99 18.41
C ASP A 25 1.57 1.18 17.85
N LYS A 26 1.22 2.38 17.40
CA LYS A 26 -0.14 2.70 16.90
C LYS A 26 -0.44 2.14 15.51
N TYR A 27 0.58 1.65 14.78
CA TYR A 27 0.47 1.38 13.33
C TYR A 27 0.66 -0.08 12.93
N GLY A 28 0.88 -0.99 13.89
CA GLY A 28 1.16 -2.41 13.64
C GLY A 28 -0.06 -3.32 13.38
N LYS A 29 -1.23 -2.81 12.98
CA LYS A 29 -2.46 -3.63 12.96
C LYS A 29 -3.44 -3.36 11.81
N TYR A 30 -3.07 -2.62 10.79
CA TYR A 30 -3.97 -2.35 9.67
C TYR A 30 -3.66 -3.28 8.50
N ASP A 31 -4.65 -4.07 8.08
CA ASP A 31 -4.60 -4.72 6.78
C ASP A 31 -4.84 -3.68 5.67
N ARG A 32 -4.48 -4.04 4.44
CA ARG A 32 -4.68 -3.23 3.22
C ARG A 32 -6.14 -2.78 3.05
N THR A 33 -7.10 -3.56 3.54
CA THR A 33 -8.53 -3.27 3.50
C THR A 33 -8.97 -2.24 4.55
N ASP A 34 -8.33 -2.22 5.72
CA ASP A 34 -8.65 -1.27 6.79
C ASP A 34 -8.28 0.18 6.42
N LEU A 35 -7.29 0.35 5.55
CA LEU A 35 -6.80 1.66 5.11
C LEU A 35 -7.53 2.19 3.87
N ARG A 36 -8.70 1.67 3.54
CA ARG A 36 -9.48 2.11 2.36
C ARG A 36 -10.95 2.20 2.67
N TYR A 37 -11.61 3.23 2.14
CA TYR A 37 -13.07 3.34 2.22
C TYR A 37 -13.82 2.32 1.34
N TYR A 38 -13.21 1.91 0.22
CA TYR A 38 -13.76 0.96 -0.74
C TYR A 38 -12.66 0.39 -1.64
N ALA A 39 -12.98 -0.64 -2.41
CA ALA A 39 -12.04 -1.23 -3.36
C ALA A 39 -11.52 -0.20 -4.36
N TYR A 40 -10.21 -0.22 -4.59
CA TYR A 40 -9.49 0.73 -5.45
C TYR A 40 -9.39 2.17 -4.90
N ALA A 41 -9.98 2.50 -3.75
CA ALA A 41 -9.76 3.80 -3.13
C ALA A 41 -8.26 3.99 -2.79
N PRO A 42 -7.72 5.21 -2.92
CA PRO A 42 -6.40 5.53 -2.42
C PRO A 42 -6.29 5.15 -0.93
N PRO A 43 -5.21 4.46 -0.52
CA PRO A 43 -4.93 4.20 0.88
C PRO A 43 -4.92 5.47 1.73
N LEU A 44 -5.51 5.39 2.93
CA LEU A 44 -5.35 6.39 3.97
C LEU A 44 -3.90 6.40 4.46
N ILE A 45 -3.41 7.58 4.86
CA ILE A 45 -2.12 7.73 5.53
C ILE A 45 -2.35 7.38 7.02
N PRO A 46 -1.82 6.26 7.53
CA PRO A 46 -2.08 5.85 8.91
C PRO A 46 -1.22 6.63 9.90
N HIS A 47 -0.12 7.25 9.46
CA HIS A 47 0.85 7.92 10.32
C HIS A 47 0.81 9.46 10.19
N PRO A 48 1.41 10.20 11.13
CA PRO A 48 1.60 11.63 10.99
C PRO A 48 2.48 11.95 9.77
N VAL A 49 2.13 13.00 9.05
CA VAL A 49 2.97 13.57 7.99
C VAL A 49 3.79 14.69 8.60
N ILE A 50 5.03 14.36 8.99
CA ILE A 50 6.00 15.27 9.60
C ILE A 50 6.84 15.98 8.51
N ASN A 51 7.08 15.30 7.38
CA ASN A 51 7.79 15.79 6.21
C ASN A 51 6.93 15.52 4.95
N PRO A 52 6.72 16.50 4.04
CA PRO A 52 6.01 16.27 2.79
C PRO A 52 6.78 15.42 1.76
N ALA A 53 8.07 15.12 1.98
CA ALA A 53 8.83 14.22 1.11
C ALA A 53 8.48 12.74 1.37
N CYS A 54 7.28 12.33 0.94
CA CYS A 54 6.79 10.96 1.09
C CYS A 54 7.71 9.92 0.41
N LEU A 55 8.35 10.30 -0.70
CA LEU A 55 9.21 9.40 -1.48
C LEU A 55 10.47 8.97 -0.72
N ASP A 56 10.95 9.75 0.25
CA ASP A 56 12.09 9.38 1.11
C ASP A 56 11.89 8.02 1.79
N CYS A 57 10.63 7.66 2.08
CA CYS A 57 10.26 6.37 2.66
C CYS A 57 9.59 5.44 1.63
N HIS A 58 8.71 5.98 0.79
CA HIS A 58 7.79 5.19 -0.04
C HIS A 58 8.31 4.86 -1.44
N GLU A 59 9.45 5.40 -1.88
CA GLU A 59 10.03 5.06 -3.20
C GLU A 59 10.66 3.65 -3.21
N GLN A 60 11.42 3.31 -2.17
CA GLN A 60 12.12 2.02 -2.06
C GLN A 60 11.66 1.17 -0.87
N GLY A 61 10.70 1.68 -0.08
CA GLY A 61 10.16 0.97 1.07
C GLY A 61 11.14 0.95 2.23
N LEU A 62 11.47 2.13 2.74
CA LEU A 62 12.34 2.31 3.90
C LEU A 62 11.80 1.51 5.10
N VAL A 63 12.70 0.81 5.79
CA VAL A 63 12.38 0.09 7.02
C VAL A 63 12.72 0.97 8.22
N VAL A 64 11.72 1.26 9.05
CA VAL A 64 11.87 2.01 10.30
C VAL A 64 11.34 1.14 11.43
N GLU A 65 12.20 0.82 12.41
CA GLU A 65 11.84 0.00 13.57
C GLU A 65 11.20 -1.35 13.24
N GLY A 66 11.64 -1.98 12.15
CA GLY A 66 11.11 -3.27 11.69
C GLY A 66 9.83 -3.17 10.84
N PHE A 67 9.28 -1.97 10.65
CA PHE A 67 8.16 -1.73 9.74
C PHE A 67 8.66 -1.21 8.39
N LYS A 68 8.33 -1.90 7.31
CA LYS A 68 8.64 -1.50 5.94
C LYS A 68 7.55 -0.57 5.41
N ALA A 69 7.92 0.62 4.94
CA ALA A 69 7.00 1.49 4.24
C ALA A 69 6.51 0.82 2.94
N PRO A 70 5.21 0.87 2.61
CA PRO A 70 4.73 0.35 1.34
C PRO A 70 5.34 1.15 0.19
N VAL A 71 5.85 0.44 -0.81
CA VAL A 71 6.38 1.07 -2.03
C VAL A 71 5.22 1.61 -2.87
N THR A 72 5.34 2.82 -3.38
CA THR A 72 4.34 3.41 -4.28
C THR A 72 4.49 2.86 -5.69
N PRO A 73 3.39 2.49 -6.37
CA PRO A 73 3.44 2.08 -7.78
C PRO A 73 3.49 3.27 -8.75
N HIS A 74 3.46 4.51 -8.25
CA HIS A 74 3.40 5.74 -9.07
C HIS A 74 4.28 6.85 -8.45
N PRO A 75 5.61 6.68 -8.41
CA PRO A 75 6.54 7.62 -7.77
C PRO A 75 6.59 8.99 -8.48
N GLU A 76 6.20 9.06 -9.74
CA GLU A 76 6.11 10.29 -10.53
C GLU A 76 4.99 11.24 -10.05
N LEU A 77 3.97 10.70 -9.36
CA LEU A 77 2.87 11.48 -8.78
C LEU A 77 3.24 11.99 -7.38
N SER A 78 4.15 12.96 -7.35
CA SER A 78 4.79 13.45 -6.11
C SER A 78 3.87 14.21 -5.15
N ASN A 79 2.70 14.69 -5.60
CA ASN A 79 1.72 15.34 -4.72
C ASN A 79 0.78 14.32 -4.07
N CYS A 80 1.32 13.46 -3.21
CA CYS A 80 0.59 12.30 -2.65
C CYS A 80 -0.69 12.70 -1.91
N GLN A 81 -0.69 13.84 -1.21
CA GLN A 81 -1.83 14.32 -0.42
C GLN A 81 -3.01 14.82 -1.26
N GLN A 82 -2.86 14.91 -2.58
CA GLN A 82 -3.99 15.15 -3.47
C GLN A 82 -5.01 14.00 -3.43
N CYS A 83 -4.53 12.78 -3.21
CA CYS A 83 -5.36 11.56 -3.22
C CYS A 83 -5.32 10.82 -1.88
N HIS A 84 -4.16 10.78 -1.22
CA HIS A 84 -3.96 10.11 0.05
C HIS A 84 -4.23 11.08 1.20
N ILE A 85 -5.37 10.90 1.85
CA ILE A 85 -5.72 11.69 3.04
C ILE A 85 -5.32 10.93 4.30
N ARG A 86 -5.10 11.65 5.40
CA ARG A 86 -4.90 11.01 6.71
C ARG A 86 -6.14 10.22 7.09
N ALA A 87 -5.93 9.08 7.76
CA ALA A 87 -7.02 8.38 8.40
C ALA A 87 -7.78 9.37 9.31
N PRO A 88 -9.12 9.44 9.21
CA PRO A 88 -9.89 10.36 10.03
C PRO A 88 -9.64 10.03 11.50
N GLU A 89 -9.43 11.08 12.30
CA GLU A 89 -9.56 10.98 13.75
C GLU A 89 -11.01 10.67 14.11
N ASP A 90 -11.30 10.34 15.36
CA ASP A 90 -12.66 10.10 15.86
C ASP A 90 -13.52 11.37 15.76
N ILE A 91 -13.99 11.67 14.55
CA ILE A 91 -14.79 12.84 14.21
C ILE A 91 -16.21 12.37 13.93
N GLU A 92 -17.14 12.83 14.74
CA GLU A 92 -18.56 12.58 14.53
C GLU A 92 -19.01 13.23 13.21
N PRO A 93 -19.62 12.47 12.28
CA PRO A 93 -20.11 13.03 11.04
C PRO A 93 -21.27 13.99 11.31
N PHE A 94 -21.27 15.16 10.65
CA PHE A 94 -22.34 16.15 10.78
C PHE A 94 -23.74 15.59 10.44
N ARG A 95 -23.80 14.54 9.62
CA ARG A 95 -25.02 13.79 9.27
C ARG A 95 -24.68 12.35 8.88
N GLU A 96 -25.66 11.47 8.97
CA GLU A 96 -25.54 10.08 8.52
C GLU A 96 -25.06 10.00 7.06
N ASN A 97 -24.08 9.12 6.79
CA ASN A 97 -23.60 8.80 5.45
C ASN A 97 -24.04 7.37 5.08
N ARG A 98 -24.78 7.23 3.99
CA ARG A 98 -25.28 5.94 3.47
C ARG A 98 -24.46 5.41 2.29
N PHE A 99 -23.25 5.91 2.10
CA PHE A 99 -22.34 5.43 1.07
C PHE A 99 -21.99 3.95 1.32
N VAL A 100 -22.17 3.13 0.30
CA VAL A 100 -21.74 1.73 0.29
C VAL A 100 -20.60 1.59 -0.70
N GLY A 101 -19.42 1.23 -0.19
CA GLY A 101 -18.22 1.05 -0.99
C GLY A 101 -18.28 -0.14 -1.95
N LEU A 102 -17.52 -0.04 -3.05
CA LEU A 102 -17.18 -1.20 -3.87
C LEU A 102 -16.43 -2.25 -3.04
N LYS A 103 -16.79 -3.53 -3.21
CA LYS A 103 -16.08 -4.66 -2.59
C LYS A 103 -14.83 -5.01 -3.38
N GLU A 104 -13.79 -5.47 -2.69
CA GLU A 104 -12.58 -5.97 -3.36
C GLU A 104 -12.95 -7.11 -4.31
N PRO A 105 -12.39 -7.13 -5.52
CA PRO A 105 -12.69 -8.16 -6.49
C PRO A 105 -12.13 -9.49 -6.01
N GLN A 106 -12.91 -10.55 -6.17
CA GLN A 106 -12.43 -11.91 -6.02
C GLN A 106 -11.83 -12.36 -7.35
N SER A 107 -10.74 -13.13 -7.26
CA SER A 107 -10.22 -13.87 -8.41
C SER A 107 -11.29 -14.85 -8.87
N LEU A 108 -11.60 -14.84 -10.17
CA LEU A 108 -12.40 -15.90 -10.77
C LEU A 108 -11.56 -17.16 -10.96
N ASP A 109 -12.26 -18.28 -11.12
CA ASP A 109 -11.65 -19.53 -11.53
C ASP A 109 -10.94 -19.37 -12.87
N LEU A 110 -9.76 -19.98 -12.98
CA LEU A 110 -8.99 -20.03 -14.20
C LEU A 110 -9.79 -20.75 -15.29
N PRO A 111 -10.10 -20.11 -16.44
CA PRO A 111 -10.76 -20.77 -17.55
C PRO A 111 -9.92 -21.92 -18.15
N GLN A 112 -8.60 -21.87 -17.93
CA GLN A 112 -7.62 -22.88 -18.33
C GLN A 112 -6.63 -23.07 -17.16
N PRO A 113 -6.54 -24.27 -16.55
CA PRO A 113 -5.67 -24.50 -15.39
C PRO A 113 -4.18 -24.19 -15.62
N ALA A 114 -3.70 -24.30 -16.86
CA ALA A 114 -2.33 -24.00 -17.25
C ALA A 114 -2.14 -22.58 -17.83
N GLY A 115 -3.21 -21.79 -17.93
CA GLY A 115 -3.17 -20.41 -18.44
C GLY A 115 -2.67 -19.41 -17.40
N PRO A 116 -2.24 -18.20 -17.83
CA PRO A 116 -1.90 -17.14 -16.90
C PRO A 116 -3.14 -16.70 -16.08
N PRO A 117 -2.98 -16.41 -14.78
CA PRO A 117 -4.01 -15.79 -13.96
C PRO A 117 -4.57 -14.51 -14.57
N LEU A 118 -5.89 -14.31 -14.44
CA LEU A 118 -6.51 -13.02 -14.70
C LEU A 118 -6.15 -12.03 -13.57
N ILE A 119 -6.09 -10.75 -13.91
CA ILE A 119 -5.86 -9.68 -12.93
C ILE A 119 -7.21 -9.34 -12.31
N PRO A 120 -7.45 -9.62 -11.02
CA PRO A 120 -8.77 -9.42 -10.42
C PRO A 120 -9.06 -7.93 -10.18
N HIS A 121 -8.03 -7.09 -10.10
CA HIS A 121 -8.13 -5.66 -9.83
C HIS A 121 -7.87 -4.81 -11.07
N ARG A 122 -8.27 -3.53 -11.01
CA ARG A 122 -7.89 -2.54 -12.03
C ARG A 122 -6.38 -2.31 -12.03
N VAL A 123 -5.79 -2.17 -13.22
CA VAL A 123 -4.36 -1.87 -13.40
C VAL A 123 -4.10 -0.37 -13.28
N PHE A 124 -5.09 0.48 -13.57
CA PHE A 124 -4.95 1.92 -13.40
C PHE A 124 -4.48 2.30 -11.98
N MET A 125 -3.41 3.09 -11.88
CA MET A 125 -2.69 3.47 -10.65
C MET A 125 -2.03 2.29 -9.91
N ARG A 126 -1.77 1.18 -10.61
CA ARG A 126 -1.10 -0.06 -10.17
C ARG A 126 -0.29 -0.70 -11.31
N GLU A 127 0.24 0.14 -12.20
CA GLU A 127 0.92 -0.28 -13.42
C GLU A 127 2.29 -0.92 -13.12
N ASP A 128 2.93 -0.54 -12.01
CA ASP A 128 4.13 -1.22 -11.52
C ASP A 128 3.75 -2.48 -10.74
N CYS A 129 3.54 -3.58 -11.47
CA CYS A 129 3.14 -4.88 -10.92
C CYS A 129 4.12 -5.40 -9.85
N LEU A 130 5.43 -5.17 -10.03
CA LEU A 130 6.47 -5.77 -9.21
C LEU A 130 6.49 -5.20 -7.79
N VAL A 131 6.00 -3.97 -7.60
CA VAL A 131 5.81 -3.34 -6.29
C VAL A 131 5.00 -4.22 -5.33
N CYS A 132 4.03 -4.97 -5.84
CA CYS A 132 3.20 -5.88 -5.03
C CYS A 132 3.56 -7.35 -5.24
N HIS A 133 3.86 -7.75 -6.48
CA HIS A 133 4.01 -9.15 -6.86
C HIS A 133 5.45 -9.69 -6.78
N ALA A 134 6.44 -8.85 -6.46
CA ALA A 134 7.83 -9.30 -6.21
C ALA A 134 8.24 -9.22 -4.73
N ASP A 135 7.40 -8.64 -3.87
CA ASP A 135 7.69 -8.50 -2.44
C ASP A 135 7.29 -9.75 -1.67
N SER A 136 8.26 -10.64 -1.45
CA SER A 136 8.04 -11.91 -0.75
C SER A 136 7.59 -11.76 0.70
N THR A 137 7.64 -10.56 1.29
CA THR A 137 7.14 -10.31 2.64
C THR A 137 5.62 -10.14 2.69
N ARG A 138 4.94 -10.10 1.53
CA ARG A 138 3.48 -9.93 1.42
C ARG A 138 2.79 -11.25 1.10
N GLU A 139 2.59 -12.07 2.12
CA GLU A 139 1.96 -13.40 2.00
C GLU A 139 0.51 -13.34 1.50
N GLU A 140 -0.17 -12.20 1.69
CA GLU A 140 -1.54 -11.97 1.24
C GLU A 140 -1.65 -11.70 -0.27
N ILE A 141 -0.52 -11.48 -0.96
CA ILE A 141 -0.44 -11.21 -2.40
C ILE A 141 0.24 -12.38 -3.10
N ILE A 142 -0.35 -12.83 -4.20
CA ILE A 142 0.29 -13.83 -5.07
C ILE A 142 1.61 -13.29 -5.59
N GLN A 143 2.69 -14.06 -5.43
CA GLN A 143 4.01 -13.67 -5.93
C GLN A 143 4.21 -14.14 -7.37
N THR A 144 4.83 -13.31 -8.20
CA THR A 144 5.22 -13.70 -9.55
C THR A 144 6.35 -14.73 -9.47
N THR A 145 6.25 -15.77 -10.28
CA THR A 145 7.32 -16.78 -10.41
C THR A 145 8.37 -16.40 -11.46
N HIS A 146 8.13 -15.31 -12.19
CA HIS A 146 8.93 -14.87 -13.33
C HIS A 146 9.03 -13.34 -13.37
N PRO A 147 9.77 -12.72 -12.42
CA PRO A 147 9.94 -11.27 -12.36
C PRO A 147 10.71 -10.70 -13.56
N GLU A 148 11.45 -11.53 -14.30
CA GLU A 148 12.15 -11.13 -15.53
C GLU A 148 11.21 -10.80 -16.69
N ARG A 149 9.94 -11.22 -16.61
CA ARG A 149 8.91 -10.94 -17.62
C ARG A 149 8.21 -9.61 -17.31
N VAL A 150 8.89 -8.52 -17.64
CA VAL A 150 8.48 -7.15 -17.25
C VAL A 150 7.19 -6.66 -17.93
N ASN A 151 6.78 -7.25 -19.05
CA ASN A 151 5.50 -6.91 -19.71
C ASN A 151 4.37 -7.85 -19.25
N CYS A 152 3.91 -7.67 -18.02
CA CYS A 152 2.91 -8.57 -17.40
C CYS A 152 1.60 -8.63 -18.20
N LEU A 153 1.18 -7.50 -18.77
CA LEU A 153 -0.07 -7.36 -19.55
C LEU A 153 -0.02 -8.08 -20.90
N GLN A 154 1.14 -8.58 -21.32
CA GLN A 154 1.23 -9.45 -22.48
C GLN A 154 0.47 -10.77 -22.29
N CYS A 155 0.42 -11.27 -21.06
CA CYS A 155 -0.16 -12.58 -20.72
C CYS A 155 -1.31 -12.45 -19.72
N HIS A 156 -1.20 -11.55 -18.75
CA HIS A 156 -2.21 -11.34 -17.73
C HIS A 156 -3.19 -10.27 -18.20
N VAL A 157 -4.47 -10.60 -18.21
CA VAL A 157 -5.54 -9.70 -18.68
C VAL A 157 -6.43 -9.31 -17.51
N GLU A 158 -6.87 -8.05 -17.47
CA GLU A 158 -7.87 -7.61 -16.51
C GLU A 158 -9.14 -8.45 -16.60
N GLN A 159 -9.67 -8.81 -15.44
CA GLN A 159 -10.94 -9.49 -15.35
C GLN A 159 -12.09 -8.49 -15.55
N ASP A 160 -12.57 -8.35 -16.78
CA ASP A 160 -13.78 -7.60 -17.05
C ASP A 160 -15.04 -8.45 -16.73
N ARG A 161 -15.95 -7.91 -15.92
CA ARG A 161 -17.21 -8.57 -15.58
C ARG A 161 -18.35 -8.26 -16.56
N GLN A 162 -18.14 -7.38 -17.54
CA GLN A 162 -19.21 -6.87 -18.42
C GLN A 162 -18.87 -6.95 -19.91
N MET A 163 -18.28 -8.06 -20.34
CA MET A 163 -18.11 -8.36 -21.76
C MET A 163 -19.13 -9.40 -22.19
N GLU A 164 -20.08 -9.01 -23.05
CA GLU A 164 -20.90 -9.97 -23.78
C GLU A 164 -20.01 -10.67 -24.81
N LEU A 165 -19.86 -11.98 -24.66
CA LEU A 165 -19.14 -12.77 -25.66
C LEU A 165 -19.95 -12.77 -26.95
N PHE A 166 -19.31 -12.44 -28.08
CA PHE A 166 -19.93 -12.56 -29.39
C PHE A 166 -20.43 -13.99 -29.68
N LYS A 167 -19.79 -14.98 -29.06
CA LYS A 167 -20.22 -16.38 -29.06
C LYS A 167 -19.77 -17.06 -27.77
N ASP A 168 -20.66 -17.79 -27.14
CA ASP A 168 -20.32 -18.61 -25.98
C ASP A 168 -19.27 -19.65 -26.34
N ASN A 169 -18.24 -19.77 -25.49
CA ASN A 169 -17.15 -20.71 -25.67
C ASN A 169 -17.36 -22.01 -24.88
N THR A 170 -18.62 -22.42 -24.68
CA THR A 170 -19.03 -23.61 -23.90
C THR A 170 -18.51 -24.95 -24.45
N THR A 171 -17.73 -24.96 -25.54
CA THR A 171 -17.36 -26.19 -26.26
C THR A 171 -16.04 -26.86 -25.86
N LEU A 172 -15.34 -26.46 -24.78
CA LEU A 172 -14.05 -27.09 -24.41
C LEU A 172 -14.03 -27.84 -23.08
N ALA A 173 -15.03 -27.69 -22.21
CA ALA A 173 -15.10 -28.46 -20.96
C ALA A 173 -15.70 -29.87 -21.13
N GLU A 174 -16.44 -30.13 -22.22
CA GLU A 174 -17.16 -31.39 -22.44
C GLU A 174 -16.38 -32.43 -23.27
N LYS A 175 -15.15 -32.14 -23.69
CA LYS A 175 -14.35 -33.05 -24.56
C LYS A 175 -13.10 -33.64 -23.91
N VAL A 176 -12.96 -33.52 -22.59
CA VAL A 176 -11.91 -34.20 -21.82
C VAL A 176 -12.57 -35.09 -20.77
N GLN A 177 -13.19 -36.18 -21.24
CA GLN A 177 -13.48 -37.39 -20.46
C GLN A 177 -13.05 -38.60 -21.28
#